data_AF-A0A2V9E1Y3-F1
#
_entry.id   AF-A0A2V9E1Y3-F1
#
_cell.length_a   1.000
_cell.length_b   1.000
_cell.length_c   1.000
_cell.angle_alpha   90.00
_cell.angle_beta   90.00
_cell.angle_gamma   90.00
#
_symmetry.space_group_name_H-M   'P 1'
#
loop_
_entity.id
_entity.type
_entity.pdbx_description
1 polymer ?
#
loop_
_entity_poly.entity_id
_entity_poly.type
_entity_poly.pdbx_seq_one_letter_code
_entity_poly.pdbx_strand_id
1 'polypeptide(L)' 'MESGDKTFSTFHGTASVKDGKREDEHGTWSFTGGTGKFKGIKGKGTYKTTANADGTGTVEVEGEYELAQAKATTKK' A
#
# COMPACT_ATOMS: atom_id res chain seq x y z
N MET A 1 -9.19 -20.05 -9.80
CA MET A 1 -7.89 -19.69 -10.41
C MET A 1 -7.47 -18.38 -9.79
N GLU A 2 -6.58 -18.44 -8.81
CA GLU A 2 -5.94 -17.23 -8.28
C GLU A 2 -4.89 -16.83 -9.31
N SER A 3 -5.04 -15.65 -9.93
CA SER A 3 -3.95 -15.10 -10.73
C SER A 3 -2.82 -14.91 -9.74
N GLY A 4 -1.77 -15.73 -9.78
CA GLY A 4 -0.62 -15.69 -8.85
C GLY A 4 0.22 -14.41 -8.96
N ASP A 5 -0.38 -13.34 -9.48
CA ASP A 5 0.14 -12.00 -9.57
C ASP A 5 0.19 -11.39 -8.18
N LYS A 6 1.36 -10.86 -7.82
CA LYS A 6 1.63 -10.25 -6.51
C LYS A 6 2.03 -8.80 -6.72
N THR A 7 1.73 -7.96 -5.75
CA THR A 7 2.33 -6.64 -5.59
C THR A 7 3.18 -6.65 -4.32
N PHE A 8 4.27 -5.89 -4.35
CA PHE A 8 5.15 -5.70 -3.21
C PHE A 8 5.13 -4.21 -2.90
N SER A 9 4.92 -3.88 -1.62
CA SER A 9 4.88 -2.50 -1.14
C SER A 9 5.73 -2.35 0.10
N THR A 10 6.30 -1.17 0.27
CA THR A 10 6.93 -0.76 1.53
C THR A 10 6.10 0.32 2.18
N PHE A 11 5.97 0.25 3.49
CA PHE A 11 5.30 1.25 4.32
C PHE A 11 6.35 1.91 5.21
N HIS A 12 6.27 3.22 5.33
CA HIS A 12 7.11 4.00 6.21
C HIS A 12 6.25 5.04 6.90
N GLY A 13 6.11 4.91 8.22
CA GLY A 13 5.27 5.81 8.99
C GLY A 13 5.80 6.01 10.40
N THR A 14 5.19 6.98 11.05
CA THR A 14 5.49 7.40 12.41
C THR A 14 4.23 7.21 13.25
N ALA A 15 4.38 6.50 14.36
CA ALA A 15 3.33 6.35 15.36
C ALA A 15 3.64 7.21 16.57
N SER A 16 2.64 7.91 17.08
CA SER A 16 2.75 8.54 18.39
C SER A 16 2.55 7.46 19.45
N VAL A 17 3.50 7.36 20.40
CA VAL A 17 3.35 6.47 21.55
C VAL A 17 3.14 7.33 22.77
N LYS A 18 1.97 7.22 23.39
CA LYS A 18 1.61 7.96 24.60
C LYS A 18 1.27 6.96 25.71
N ASP A 19 1.91 7.12 26.87
CA ASP A 19 1.72 6.22 28.02
C ASP A 19 1.90 4.73 27.70
N GLY A 20 2.82 4.41 26.78
CA GLY A 20 3.09 3.04 26.34
C GLY A 20 2.06 2.45 25.38
N LYS A 21 1.03 3.21 24.98
CA LYS A 21 0.06 2.81 23.96
C LYS A 21 0.38 3.48 22.62
N ARG A 22 0.29 2.72 21.53
CA ARG A 22 0.30 3.28 20.17
C ARG A 22 -1.02 4.03 19.97
N GLU A 23 -0.91 5.31 19.67
CA GLU A 23 -2.03 6.14 19.23
C GLU A 23 -2.06 6.19 17.71
N ASP A 24 -2.60 7.27 17.15
CA ASP A 24 -2.71 7.47 15.72
C ASP A 24 -1.33 7.35 15.02
N GLU A 25 -1.31 6.58 13.95
CA GLU A 25 -0.13 6.36 13.10
C GLU A 25 -0.39 6.95 11.73
N HIS A 26 0.58 7.62 11.15
CA HIS A 26 0.49 8.07 9.76
C HIS A 26 1.80 7.86 9.04
N GLY A 27 1.71 7.67 7.73
CA GLY A 27 2.89 7.43 6.94
C GLY A 27 2.63 7.46 5.45
N THR A 28 3.64 7.04 4.72
CA THR A 28 3.61 6.87 3.28
C THR A 28 3.82 5.41 2.93
N TRP A 29 3.35 5.03 1.76
CA TRP A 29 3.61 3.73 1.19
C TRP A 29 3.99 3.87 -0.27
N SER A 30 4.74 2.90 -0.80
CA SER A 30 5.05 2.84 -2.22
C SER A 30 5.20 1.40 -2.71
N PHE A 31 4.82 1.14 -3.95
CA PHE A 31 5.07 -0.14 -4.60
C PHE A 31 6.56 -0.28 -4.91
N THR A 32 7.15 -1.38 -4.48
CA THR A 32 8.53 -1.77 -4.78
C THR A 32 8.60 -2.77 -5.94
N GLY A 33 7.47 -3.36 -6.34
CA GLY A 33 7.38 -4.16 -7.55
C GLY A 33 6.08 -4.97 -7.63
N GLY A 34 5.99 -5.80 -8.67
CA GLY A 34 4.89 -6.74 -8.85
C GLY A 34 5.22 -7.82 -9.88
N THR A 35 4.43 -8.89 -9.90
CA THR A 35 4.56 -10.00 -10.85
C THR A 35 3.41 -10.01 -11.87
N GLY A 36 3.61 -10.74 -12.97
CA GLY A 36 2.60 -10.88 -14.04
C GLY A 36 2.12 -9.54 -14.59
N LYS A 37 0.82 -9.25 -14.48
CA LYS A 37 0.22 -7.99 -14.95
C LYS A 37 0.64 -6.76 -14.16
N PHE A 38 1.18 -6.94 -12.95
CA PHE A 38 1.71 -5.87 -12.11
C PHE A 38 3.21 -5.67 -12.28
N LYS A 39 3.86 -6.37 -13.23
CA LYS A 39 5.28 -6.19 -13.49
C LYS A 39 5.55 -4.75 -13.94
N GLY A 40 6.36 -4.04 -13.16
CA GLY A 40 6.65 -2.63 -13.40
C GLY A 40 5.60 -1.66 -12.86
N ILE A 41 4.67 -2.13 -12.01
CA ILE A 41 3.77 -1.24 -11.27
C ILE A 41 4.56 -0.18 -10.52
N LYS A 42 4.09 1.06 -10.60
CA LYS A 42 4.54 2.17 -9.77
C LYS A 42 3.34 2.71 -9.04
N GLY A 43 3.54 3.19 -7.84
CA GLY A 43 2.48 3.82 -7.09
C GLY A 43 2.95 4.14 -5.70
N LYS A 44 2.32 5.14 -5.13
CA LYS A 44 2.64 5.65 -3.82
C LYS A 44 1.41 6.32 -3.24
N GLY A 45 1.42 6.46 -1.93
CA GLY A 45 0.34 7.10 -1.24
C GLY A 45 0.65 7.35 0.21
N THR A 46 -0.40 7.69 0.94
CA THR A 46 -0.38 7.93 2.37
C THR A 46 -1.32 6.98 3.07
N TYR A 47 -1.04 6.71 4.33
CA TYR A 47 -1.97 6.03 5.19
C TYR A 47 -2.08 6.75 6.53
N LYS A 48 -3.24 6.63 7.15
CA LYS A 48 -3.53 7.09 8.50
C LYS A 48 -4.25 5.98 9.25
N THR A 49 -3.86 5.76 10.48
CA THR A 49 -4.47 4.79 11.38
C THR A 49 -5.01 5.56 12.56
N THR A 50 -6.30 5.37 12.86
CA THR A 50 -6.95 5.91 14.03
C THR A 50 -7.25 4.77 14.99
N ALA A 51 -6.78 4.86 16.23
CA ALA A 51 -7.02 3.83 17.24
C ALA A 51 -8.22 4.23 18.11
N ASN A 52 -9.20 3.34 18.23
CA ASN A 52 -10.36 3.53 19.11
C ASN A 52 -10.10 2.93 20.50
N ALA A 53 -10.73 3.51 21.52
CA ALA A 53 -10.56 3.07 22.91
C ALA A 53 -11.07 1.64 23.19
N ASP A 54 -11.93 1.12 22.33
CA ASP A 54 -12.46 -0.26 22.38
C ASP A 54 -11.48 -1.31 21.83
N GLY A 55 -10.28 -0.90 21.41
CA GLY A 55 -9.26 -1.77 20.84
C GLY A 55 -9.42 -2.01 19.34
N THR A 56 -10.42 -1.41 18.69
CA THR A 56 -10.52 -1.38 17.24
C THR A 56 -9.68 -0.24 16.65
N GLY A 57 -9.46 -0.26 15.33
CA GLY A 57 -8.81 0.84 14.64
C GLY A 57 -9.20 0.87 13.18
N THR A 58 -9.19 2.07 12.61
CA THR A 58 -9.45 2.30 11.19
C THR A 58 -8.14 2.67 10.51
N VAL A 59 -7.84 2.01 9.39
CA VAL A 59 -6.72 2.39 8.54
C VAL A 59 -7.28 2.95 7.24
N GLU A 60 -7.07 4.24 7.03
CA GLU A 60 -7.36 4.93 5.78
C GLU A 60 -6.10 4.91 4.91
N VAL A 61 -6.21 4.33 3.72
CA VAL A 61 -5.10 4.26 2.76
C VAL A 61 -5.55 4.95 1.48
N GLU A 62 -4.81 5.97 1.09
CA GLU A 62 -5.02 6.69 -0.16
C GLU A 62 -3.74 6.63 -0.99
N GLY A 63 -3.88 6.65 -2.30
CA GLY A 63 -2.74 6.70 -3.19
C GLY A 63 -3.10 6.46 -4.64
N GLU A 64 -2.12 6.69 -5.49
CA GLU A 64 -2.23 6.54 -6.92
C GLU A 64 -1.30 5.43 -7.38
N TYR A 65 -1.72 4.73 -8.43
CA TYR A 65 -0.90 3.71 -9.07
C TYR A 65 -0.99 3.81 -10.58
N GLU A 66 0.11 3.45 -11.20
CA GLU A 66 0.24 3.30 -12.64
C GLU A 66 0.75 1.89 -12.91
N LEU A 67 -0.02 1.15 -13.71
CA LEU A 67 0.48 -0.09 -14.28
C LEU A 67 1.40 0.27 -15.44
N ALA A 68 2.62 -0.26 -15.44
CA ALA A 68 3.40 -0.27 -16.67
C ALA A 68 2.52 -0.89 -17.74
N GLN A 69 2.24 -0.14 -18.82
CA GLN A 69 1.43 -0.66 -19.90
C GLN A 69 1.97 -2.05 -20.24
N ALA A 70 1.16 -3.08 -19.99
CA ALA A 70 1.46 -4.42 -20.47
C ALA A 70 1.71 -4.19 -21.95
N LYS A 71 2.94 -4.45 -22.44
CA LYS A 71 3.24 -4.35 -23.87
C LYS A 71 2.15 -5.16 -24.55
N ALA A 72 1.17 -4.46 -25.11
CA ALA A 72 0.07 -5.07 -25.80
C ALA A 72 0.77 -5.81 -26.92
N THR A 73 0.84 -7.13 -26.78
CA THR A 73 1.29 -8.01 -27.84
C THR A 73 0.14 -8.05 -28.82
N THR A 74 -0.06 -6.92 -29.51
CA THR A 74 -0.76 -6.88 -30.77
C THR A 74 0.15 -7.61 -31.74
N LYS A 75 0.00 -8.94 -31.78
CA LYS A 75 0.54 -9.77 -32.84
C LYS A 75 0.06 -9.19 -34.17
N LYS A 76 1.04 -8.89 -35.02
CA LYS A 76 0.91 -8.53 -36.43
C LYS A 76 0.16 -9.61 -37.21
#